data_AF-A0A8C9DMU2-F1
#
_entry.id   AF-A0A8C9DMU2-F1
#
_cell.length_a   1.000
_cell.length_b   1.000
_cell.length_c   1.000
_cell.angle_alpha   90.00
_cell.angle_beta   90.00
_cell.angle_gamma   90.00
#
_symmetry.space_group_name_H-M   'P 1'
#
loop_
_entity.id
_entity.type
_entity.pdbx_description
1 polymer ?
#
loop_
_entity_poly.entity_id
_entity_poly.type
_entity_poly.pdbx_seq_one_letter_code
_entity_poly.pdbx_strand_id
1 'polypeptide(L)'
;MATDSWALAVDEQEAAVKSMSSLQIKEEKVKADTNGEESTGFFPTEDRAAQSLLNKLIRSNLVDNTNQVEVLQRDPNSPLYSVKSFEELRLKPQLLQGVYAMGFNRPSKIQENALPMMLAEP
;
A
#
# COMPACT_ATOMS: atom_id res chain seq x y z
N MET A 1 -8.77 16.07 20.30
CA MET A 1 -7.82 14.98 20.64
C MET A 1 -8.19 13.79 19.76
N ALA A 2 -7.65 13.71 18.55
CA ALA A 2 -7.89 12.59 17.64
C ALA A 2 -6.94 11.46 18.05
N THR A 3 -7.47 10.43 18.70
CA THR A 3 -6.69 9.28 19.14
C THR A 3 -6.34 8.41 17.94
N ASP A 4 -5.08 8.00 17.88
CA ASP A 4 -4.40 7.28 16.80
C ASP A 4 -5.03 5.92 16.44
N SER A 5 -6.12 5.92 15.67
CA SER A 5 -6.79 4.69 15.22
C SER A 5 -6.13 4.04 14.00
N TRP A 6 -5.20 4.71 13.33
CA TRP A 6 -4.55 4.21 12.12
C TRP A 6 -3.28 3.43 12.40
N ALA A 7 -2.39 3.96 13.25
CA ALA A 7 -1.16 3.29 13.62
C ALA A 7 -1.46 1.93 14.27
N LEU A 8 -2.41 1.89 15.21
CA LEU A 8 -2.80 0.69 15.94
C LEU A 8 -3.39 -0.39 15.01
N ALA A 9 -4.22 0.01 14.04
CA ALA A 9 -4.79 -0.91 13.05
C ALA A 9 -3.72 -1.48 12.09
N VAL A 10 -2.71 -0.67 11.76
CA VAL A 10 -1.56 -1.14 10.95
C VAL A 10 -0.70 -2.12 11.75
N ASP A 11 -0.41 -1.80 13.01
CA ASP A 11 0.38 -2.67 13.90
C ASP A 11 -0.29 -4.04 14.10
N GLU A 12 -1.61 -4.06 14.33
CA GLU A 12 -2.39 -5.30 14.45
C GLU A 12 -2.36 -6.12 13.15
N GLN A 13 -2.49 -5.46 12.00
CA GLN A 13 -2.40 -6.12 10.71
C GLN A 13 -0.99 -6.69 10.46
N GLU A 14 0.07 -5.96 10.78
CA GLU A 14 1.45 -6.44 10.62
C GLU A 14 1.74 -7.62 11.55
N ALA A 15 1.26 -7.57 12.79
CA ALA A 15 1.39 -8.69 13.74
C ALA A 15 0.70 -9.96 13.20
N ALA A 16 -0.51 -9.83 12.65
CA ALA A 16 -1.22 -10.94 12.02
C ALA A 16 -0.46 -11.49 10.79
N VAL A 17 0.03 -10.62 9.92
CA VAL A 17 0.78 -11.00 8.71
C VAL A 17 2.09 -11.72 9.05
N LYS A 18 2.80 -11.28 10.09
CA LYS A 18 4.03 -11.92 10.57
C LYS A 18 3.80 -13.35 11.07
N SER A 19 2.60 -13.65 11.59
CA SER A 19 2.20 -15.02 11.94
C SER A 19 1.83 -15.87 10.72
N MET A 20 1.47 -15.25 9.60
CA MET A 20 1.03 -15.96 8.39
C MET A 20 2.18 -16.26 7.42
N SER A 21 3.29 -15.52 7.48
CA SER A 21 4.47 -15.75 6.63
C SER A 21 5.17 -17.10 6.91
N SER A 22 4.83 -17.78 8.00
CA SER A 22 5.29 -19.14 8.33
C SER A 22 4.39 -20.27 7.80
N LEU A 23 3.36 -19.98 7.00
CA LEU A 23 2.47 -21.01 6.43
C LEU A 23 3.04 -21.54 5.10
N GLN A 24 3.70 -22.71 5.16
CA GLN A 24 3.99 -23.51 3.96
C GLN A 24 2.68 -23.99 3.34
N ILE A 25 2.38 -23.55 2.11
CA ILE A 25 1.26 -24.07 1.32
C ILE A 25 1.56 -25.55 1.03
N LYS A 26 0.87 -26.45 1.73
CA LYS A 26 0.81 -27.86 1.37
C LYS A 26 -0.30 -27.98 0.31
N GLU A 27 0.08 -28.36 -0.91
CA GLU A 27 -0.88 -28.65 -1.98
C GLU A 27 -1.77 -29.83 -1.54
N GLU A 28 -3.02 -29.54 -1.15
CA GLU A 28 -4.05 -30.56 -1.00
C GLU A 28 -4.95 -30.55 -2.23
N LYS A 29 -4.88 -31.65 -2.98
CA LYS A 29 -5.54 -31.86 -4.27
C LYS A 29 -7.04 -32.08 -4.06
N VAL A 30 -7.84 -31.03 -4.18
CA VAL A 30 -9.31 -31.13 -4.17
C VAL A 30 -9.78 -31.74 -5.51
N LYS A 31 -10.41 -32.92 -5.43
CA LYS A 31 -11.10 -33.56 -6.56
C LYS A 31 -12.42 -32.84 -6.81
N ALA A 32 -12.66 -32.45 -8.07
CA ALA A 32 -13.93 -31.90 -8.52
C ALA A 32 -14.85 -33.04 -8.97
N ASP A 33 -15.94 -33.27 -8.24
CA ASP A 33 -17.09 -34.01 -8.74
C ASP A 33 -18.15 -33.01 -9.24
N THR A 34 -18.57 -33.24 -10.48
CA THR A 34 -19.59 -32.52 -11.23
C THR A 34 -20.99 -32.86 -10.73
N ASN A 35 -21.81 -31.86 -10.40
CA ASN A 35 -23.21 -31.82 -10.83
C ASN A 35 -23.82 -30.43 -10.69
N GLY A 36 -24.48 -29.97 -11.75
CA GLY A 36 -25.13 -28.66 -11.83
C GLY A 36 -26.53 -28.67 -11.25
N GLU A 37 -26.85 -27.62 -10.51
CA GLU A 37 -28.21 -27.11 -10.28
C GLU A 37 -28.14 -25.58 -10.25
N GLU A 38 -29.05 -24.95 -10.97
CA GLU A 38 -29.14 -23.51 -11.20
C GLU A 38 -29.33 -22.76 -9.87
N SER A 39 -28.35 -21.91 -9.51
CA SER A 39 -28.56 -20.85 -8.52
C SER A 39 -28.35 -19.50 -9.21
N THR A 40 -29.47 -18.82 -9.40
CA THR A 40 -29.60 -17.41 -9.74
C THR A 40 -28.49 -16.56 -9.10
N GLY A 41 -27.66 -15.93 -9.93
CA GLY A 41 -27.00 -14.67 -9.62
C GLY A 41 -26.14 -14.61 -8.36
N PHE A 42 -25.23 -15.57 -8.14
CA PHE A 42 -24.13 -15.39 -7.19
C PHE A 42 -22.85 -15.05 -7.96
N PHE A 43 -22.74 -13.79 -8.40
CA PHE A 43 -21.40 -13.22 -8.50
C PHE A 43 -20.92 -13.14 -7.05
N PRO A 44 -19.85 -13.85 -6.64
CA PRO A 44 -19.31 -13.60 -5.32
C PRO A 44 -18.92 -12.13 -5.36
N THR A 45 -19.52 -11.33 -4.48
CA THR A 45 -18.95 -10.03 -4.15
C THR A 45 -17.58 -10.34 -3.60
N GLU A 46 -16.60 -10.34 -4.50
CA GLU A 46 -15.23 -10.63 -4.17
C GLU A 46 -14.85 -9.73 -3.00
N ASP A 47 -14.51 -10.34 -1.87
CA ASP A 47 -14.15 -9.61 -0.67
C ASP A 47 -12.89 -8.78 -0.98
N ARG A 48 -13.11 -7.49 -1.26
CA ARG A 48 -12.05 -6.55 -1.62
C ARG A 48 -10.97 -6.47 -0.55
N ALA A 49 -11.34 -6.69 0.72
CA ALA A 49 -10.38 -6.73 1.81
C ALA A 49 -9.50 -7.98 1.70
N ALA A 50 -10.09 -9.15 1.43
CA ALA A 50 -9.34 -10.38 1.18
C ALA A 50 -8.42 -10.25 -0.05
N GLN A 51 -8.88 -9.67 -1.15
CA GLN A 51 -8.05 -9.40 -2.33
C GLN A 51 -6.90 -8.43 -2.02
N SER A 52 -7.17 -7.37 -1.25
CA SER A 52 -6.15 -6.40 -0.84
C SER A 52 -5.09 -7.05 0.05
N LEU A 53 -5.51 -7.90 1.00
CA LEU A 53 -4.61 -8.64 1.88
C LEU A 53 -3.72 -9.60 1.09
N LEU A 54 -4.29 -10.39 0.17
CA LEU A 54 -3.52 -11.26 -0.71
C LEU A 54 -2.51 -10.46 -1.53
N ASN A 55 -2.94 -9.36 -2.14
CA ASN A 55 -2.05 -8.46 -2.87
C ASN A 55 -0.92 -7.89 -2.00
N LYS A 56 -1.20 -7.57 -0.73
CA LYS A 56 -0.18 -7.08 0.23
C LYS A 56 0.83 -8.16 0.59
N LEU A 57 0.40 -9.42 0.73
CA LEU A 57 1.26 -10.56 1.07
C LEU A 57 2.19 -10.98 -0.08
N ILE A 58 1.72 -10.91 -1.33
CA ILE A 58 2.48 -11.37 -2.49
C ILE A 58 3.42 -10.31 -3.08
N ARG A 59 3.17 -9.02 -2.83
CA ARG A 59 3.96 -7.92 -3.42
C ARG A 59 5.26 -7.72 -2.65
N SER A 60 6.39 -7.94 -3.32
CA SER A 60 7.72 -7.69 -2.76
C SER A 60 8.30 -6.33 -3.13
N ASN A 61 7.81 -5.68 -4.20
CA ASN A 61 8.35 -4.44 -4.74
C ASN A 61 7.24 -3.54 -5.31
N LEU A 62 7.61 -2.33 -5.74
CA LEU A 62 6.74 -1.41 -6.46
C LEU A 62 6.32 -2.01 -7.81
N VAL A 63 5.10 -1.64 -8.23
CA VAL A 63 4.61 -1.94 -9.58
C VAL A 63 5.03 -0.80 -10.49
N ASP A 64 5.69 -1.12 -11.60
CA ASP A 64 6.07 -0.15 -12.62
C ASP A 64 4.83 0.50 -13.25
N ASN A 65 4.87 1.81 -13.40
CA ASN A 65 3.78 2.58 -13.97
C ASN A 65 4.32 3.67 -14.90
N THR A 66 3.84 3.68 -16.14
CA THR A 66 4.25 4.65 -17.18
C THR A 66 3.39 5.92 -17.18
N ASN A 67 2.26 5.91 -16.49
CA ASN A 67 1.34 7.04 -16.45
C ASN A 67 1.87 8.16 -15.55
N GLN A 68 1.42 9.37 -15.83
CA GLN A 68 1.72 10.53 -14.99
C GLN A 68 0.66 10.67 -13.90
N VAL A 69 1.06 11.20 -12.75
CA VAL A 69 0.15 11.45 -11.63
C VAL A 69 -0.58 12.75 -11.90
N GLU A 70 -1.91 12.67 -11.90
CA GLU A 70 -2.78 13.84 -11.98
C GLU A 70 -3.00 14.40 -10.56
N VAL A 71 -2.79 15.71 -10.40
CA VAL A 71 -2.93 16.40 -9.10
C VAL A 71 -4.04 17.43 -9.22
N LEU A 72 -5.12 17.23 -8.46
CA LEU A 72 -6.15 18.25 -8.28
C LEU A 72 -5.79 19.09 -7.06
N GLN A 73 -5.44 20.36 -7.31
CA GLN A 73 -5.08 21.30 -6.26
C GLN A 73 -6.32 22.02 -5.73
N ARG A 74 -6.33 22.29 -4.42
CA ARG A 74 -7.36 23.12 -3.79
C ARG A 74 -7.21 24.60 -4.20
N ASP A 75 -5.98 25.10 -4.24
CA ASP A 75 -5.64 26.43 -4.75
C ASP A 75 -4.89 26.28 -6.07
N PRO A 76 -5.43 26.77 -7.20
CA PRO A 76 -4.80 26.69 -8.51
C PRO A 76 -3.52 27.55 -8.64
N ASN A 77 -3.24 28.47 -7.72
CA ASN A 77 -2.03 29.29 -7.75
C ASN A 77 -0.87 28.70 -6.93
N SER A 78 -1.12 27.63 -6.17
CA SER A 78 -0.07 26.98 -5.39
C SER A 78 0.86 26.20 -6.32
N PRO A 79 2.18 26.41 -6.25
CA PRO A 79 3.11 25.68 -7.09
C PRO A 79 3.02 24.17 -6.84
N LEU A 80 3.09 23.38 -7.92
CA LEU A 80 3.23 21.92 -7.86
C LEU A 80 4.64 21.59 -7.39
N TYR A 81 4.77 20.99 -6.20
CA TYR A 81 6.03 20.47 -5.70
C TYR A 81 6.17 18.99 -6.05
N SER A 82 7.19 18.66 -6.83
CA SER A 82 7.61 17.29 -7.10
C SER A 82 9.04 17.13 -6.60
N VAL A 83 9.27 16.13 -5.74
CA VAL A 83 10.60 15.81 -5.21
C VAL A 83 11.14 14.54 -5.84
N LYS A 84 12.46 14.48 -6.08
CA LYS A 84 13.12 13.32 -6.70
C LYS A 84 13.98 12.51 -5.73
N SER A 85 14.18 13.02 -4.52
CA SER A 85 15.01 12.41 -3.49
C SER A 85 14.37 12.58 -2.10
N PHE A 86 14.71 11.70 -1.16
CA PHE A 86 14.20 11.81 0.21
C PHE A 86 14.90 12.95 0.98
N GLU A 87 16.07 13.39 0.55
CA GLU A 87 16.81 14.52 1.10
C GLU A 87 16.08 15.85 0.90
N GLU A 88 15.41 16.03 -0.24
CA GLU A 88 14.64 17.24 -0.58
C GLU A 88 13.47 17.48 0.38
N LEU A 89 12.96 16.43 1.03
CA LEU A 89 11.88 16.50 2.01
C LEU A 89 12.33 17.02 3.38
N ARG A 90 13.63 17.24 3.60
CA ARG A 90 14.20 17.74 4.86
C ARG A 90 13.70 16.97 6.10
N LEU A 91 13.56 15.66 5.97
CA LEU A 91 13.14 14.79 7.06
C LEU A 91 14.14 14.80 8.22
N LYS A 92 13.67 14.50 9.43
CA LYS A 92 14.55 14.27 10.58
C LYS A 92 15.57 13.17 10.23
N PRO A 93 16.86 13.30 10.61
CA PRO A 93 17.90 12.34 10.23
C PRO A 93 17.57 10.89 10.60
N GLN A 94 16.92 10.69 11.75
CA GLN A 94 16.52 9.36 12.23
C GLN A 94 15.47 8.72 11.31
N LEU A 95 14.53 9.51 10.80
CA LEU A 95 13.48 9.04 9.89
C LEU A 95 14.07 8.74 8.51
N LEU A 96 14.92 9.62 7.99
CA LEU A 96 15.61 9.41 6.72
C LEU A 96 16.48 8.14 6.75
N GLN A 97 17.20 7.92 7.86
CA GLN A 97 17.95 6.69 8.08
C GLN A 97 17.05 5.45 8.10
N GLY A 98 15.87 5.54 8.73
CA GLY A 98 14.87 4.46 8.71
C GLY A 98 14.37 4.13 7.30
N VAL A 99 14.07 5.14 6.49
CA VAL A 99 13.67 4.97 5.08
C VAL A 99 14.74 4.22 4.30
N TYR A 100 16.01 4.58 4.47
CA TYR A 100 17.13 3.88 3.82
C TYR A 100 17.36 2.48 4.37
N ALA A 101 17.19 2.26 5.68
CA ALA A 101 17.29 0.94 6.29
C ALA A 101 16.22 -0.03 5.75
N MET A 102 15.06 0.48 5.33
CA MET A 102 14.01 -0.30 4.65
C MET A 102 14.30 -0.58 3.16
N GLY A 103 15.41 -0.07 2.62
CA GLY A 103 15.80 -0.28 1.22
C GLY A 103 15.18 0.70 0.21
N PHE A 104 14.50 1.75 0.68
CA PHE A 104 13.94 2.78 -0.20
C PHE A 104 14.99 3.83 -0.55
N ASN A 105 15.46 3.82 -1.80
CA ASN A 105 16.51 4.73 -2.26
C ASN A 105 15.98 6.02 -2.89
N ARG A 106 14.77 5.99 -3.44
CA ARG A 106 14.09 7.13 -4.07
C ARG A 106 12.58 7.06 -3.82
N PRO A 107 11.88 8.20 -3.75
CA PRO A 107 10.43 8.22 -3.68
C PRO A 107 9.82 7.57 -4.92
N SER A 108 8.71 6.84 -4.72
CA SER A 108 7.92 6.28 -5.80
C SER A 108 7.17 7.36 -6.58
N LYS A 109 6.65 7.03 -7.77
CA LYS A 109 5.96 7.99 -8.64
C LYS A 109 4.84 8.78 -7.95
N ILE A 110 4.07 8.12 -7.09
CA ILE A 110 3.01 8.77 -6.31
C ILE A 110 3.57 9.59 -5.15
N GLN A 111 4.67 9.14 -4.54
CA GLN A 111 5.33 9.81 -3.42
C GLN A 111 6.03 11.11 -3.83
N GLU A 112 6.55 11.19 -5.07
CA GLU A 112 7.18 12.42 -5.60
C GLU A 112 6.26 13.64 -5.44
N ASN A 113 4.94 13.45 -5.61
CA ASN A 113 3.94 14.53 -5.49
C ASN A 113 3.22 14.51 -4.15
N ALA A 114 2.93 13.33 -3.59
CA ALA A 114 2.17 13.22 -2.35
C ALA A 114 2.96 13.67 -1.11
N LEU A 115 4.24 13.30 -1.00
CA LEU A 115 5.02 13.60 0.20
C LEU A 115 5.21 15.11 0.42
N PRO A 116 5.55 15.92 -0.61
CA PRO A 116 5.62 17.36 -0.46
C PRO A 116 4.29 17.97 0.01
N MET A 117 3.15 17.49 -0.51
CA MET A 117 1.83 17.98 -0.10
C MET A 117 1.47 17.62 1.34
N MET A 118 1.88 16.45 1.82
CA MET A 118 1.61 16.00 3.19
C MET A 118 2.55 16.62 4.23
N LEU A 119 3.77 16.99 3.82
CA LEU A 119 4.81 17.54 4.69
C LEU A 119 4.96 19.05 4.58
N ALA A 120 4.26 19.70 3.63
CA ALA A 120 4.26 21.15 3.52
C ALA A 120 3.75 21.77 4.83
N GLU A 121 4.58 22.65 5.41
CA GLU A 121 4.13 23.54 6.48
C GLU A 121 3.17 24.57 5.86
N PRO A 122 1.96 24.76 6.42
CA PRO A 122 0.94 25.67 5.87
C PRO A 122 1.32 27.15 5.95
#